data_AF-A0A2Z4V9S4-F1
#
_entry.id   AF-A0A2Z4V9S4-F1
#
_cell.length_a   1.000
_cell.length_b   1.000
_cell.length_c   1.000
_cell.angle_alpha   90.00
_cell.angle_beta   90.00
_cell.angle_gamma   90.00
#
_symmetry.space_group_name_H-M   'P 1'
#
loop_
_entity.id
_entity.type
_entity.pdbx_description
1 polymer ?
#
loop_
_entity_poly.entity_id
_entity_poly.type
_entity_poly.pdbx_seq_one_letter_code
_entity_poly.pdbx_strand_id
1 'polypeptide(L)'
;MRTRLACGLGATLLGAAAVLTSPGAAFGANLLGNGDFETGSTAGWSCSGGLGSVVGSPVHGGSKALAGAASASDNAKCTQTVAVQPNTTYTLSAWVRGSYVYLGVTGGASTWTPSAAAYTKLTVSFTTGASQTSAEVYLNGWYGQGTYHADDITLDGPGGTVDTQAPTTPGSLASTGKTSTTASLAWTASTDNVGVTGYDVFQGGNKVATSTTTSVTVSGLTPNTAYGFTVRARDLAGNSSPASNPVNVTTDNGTTPPTGFKQAAPYLYLGWGNPPSATSVMNATGAKWFTMAFILSSGGCNPSWDGQRPLTGGVDQSTIASIRAAGGDIVPSIGGWQGNKLGPNCSSAEALAGAYQQVISAYGLKAIDVDIENTDEFENAVVQDRILGALKIVKQNNPGLKTILTFGTSTTGPTSWGNRLIEQSKALNTGIDVFTIMPFDFGNASTDMYASTVSATEGLKAKLKSTYGWDDATAYAHIGISGMNGISDTQETTTVQNWTDIRNWANSHHIARLAFWSVNRDRGCPGGGLQETCSGIAQSDWQFTSITTGFTG
;
A
#
# COMPACT_ATOMS: atom_id res chain seq x y z
N MET A 1 -85.38 9.92 86.18
CA MET A 1 -85.06 10.91 85.14
C MET A 1 -84.18 10.23 84.08
N ARG A 2 -84.79 10.00 82.90
CA ARG A 2 -84.27 9.69 81.54
C ARG A 2 -83.03 8.76 81.39
N THR A 3 -83.17 7.43 81.22
CA THR A 3 -83.34 6.58 79.99
C THR A 3 -82.21 6.57 78.92
N ARG A 4 -81.46 5.45 78.89
CA ARG A 4 -81.05 4.50 77.81
C ARG A 4 -80.81 4.95 76.33
N LEU A 5 -79.72 4.37 75.76
CA LEU A 5 -79.47 3.80 74.40
C LEU A 5 -79.60 4.75 73.17
N ALA A 6 -78.91 4.62 72.02
CA ALA A 6 -77.93 3.68 71.46
C ALA A 6 -77.27 4.25 70.16
N CYS A 7 -76.12 3.67 69.81
CA CYS A 7 -75.52 3.38 68.48
C CYS A 7 -75.53 4.38 67.30
N GLY A 8 -74.35 4.48 66.65
CA GLY A 8 -74.20 4.75 65.23
C GLY A 8 -72.77 5.12 64.83
N LEU A 9 -71.98 4.14 64.36
CA LEU A 9 -70.70 4.37 63.67
C LEU A 9 -70.93 5.13 62.36
N GLY A 10 -69.98 5.99 61.99
CA GLY A 10 -69.85 6.54 60.64
C GLY A 10 -68.65 7.48 60.52
N ALA A 11 -67.51 6.95 60.07
CA ALA A 11 -66.31 7.72 59.78
C ALA A 11 -66.52 8.61 58.53
N THR A 12 -65.99 9.83 58.56
CA THR A 12 -65.77 10.67 57.36
C THR A 12 -64.38 11.31 57.42
N LEU A 13 -63.68 11.21 56.30
CA LEU A 13 -62.26 11.50 56.09
C LEU A 13 -61.93 13.00 56.00
N LEU A 14 -60.70 13.32 56.41
CA LEU A 14 -60.01 14.61 56.26
C LEU A 14 -59.77 14.98 54.79
N GLY A 15 -60.00 16.24 54.42
CA GLY A 15 -59.51 16.86 53.19
C GLY A 15 -58.45 17.91 53.49
N ALA A 16 -57.18 17.62 53.18
CA ALA A 16 -56.10 18.60 53.15
C ALA A 16 -55.78 18.92 51.69
N ALA A 17 -55.93 20.19 51.31
CA ALA A 17 -55.62 20.69 49.98
C ALA A 17 -54.08 20.81 49.82
N ALA A 18 -53.48 19.81 49.18
CA ALA A 18 -52.12 19.92 48.64
C ALA A 18 -52.19 20.61 47.28
N VAL A 19 -51.55 21.77 47.16
CA VAL A 19 -51.29 22.42 45.86
C VAL A 19 -50.28 21.54 45.13
N LEU A 20 -50.77 20.69 44.24
CA LEU A 20 -49.98 19.97 43.24
C LEU A 20 -49.53 20.98 42.18
N THR A 21 -48.35 21.56 42.35
CA THR A 21 -47.60 22.11 41.22
C THR A 21 -47.09 20.93 40.40
N SER A 22 -47.80 20.60 39.32
CA SER A 22 -47.26 19.75 38.26
C SER A 22 -46.01 20.44 37.67
N PRO A 23 -44.83 19.81 37.63
CA PRO A 23 -43.84 20.22 36.67
C PRO A 23 -44.45 19.90 35.30
N GLY A 24 -44.82 20.93 34.54
CA GLY A 24 -45.10 20.75 33.13
C GLY A 24 -43.87 20.09 32.51
N ALA A 25 -44.05 18.90 31.92
CA ALA A 25 -43.05 18.29 31.08
C ALA A 25 -42.89 19.18 29.83
N ALA A 26 -42.04 20.19 29.94
CA ALA A 26 -41.39 20.77 28.77
C ALA A 26 -40.45 19.67 28.25
N PHE A 27 -40.95 18.80 27.38
CA PHE A 27 -40.09 17.89 26.63
C PHE A 27 -39.11 18.76 25.85
N GLY A 28 -37.83 18.68 26.22
CA GLY A 28 -36.76 19.37 25.51
C GLY A 28 -36.79 19.00 24.03
N ALA A 29 -36.44 19.96 23.18
CA ALA A 29 -36.24 19.72 21.76
C ALA A 29 -35.33 18.51 21.53
N ASN A 30 -35.55 17.80 20.42
CA ASN A 30 -34.72 16.67 19.97
C ASN A 30 -33.24 16.93 20.27
N LEU A 31 -32.64 16.10 21.13
CA LEU A 31 -31.25 16.29 21.57
C LEU A 31 -30.23 15.94 20.47
N LEU A 32 -30.67 15.29 19.40
CA LEU A 32 -29.83 14.95 18.26
C LEU A 32 -29.71 16.14 17.31
N GLY A 33 -28.48 16.47 16.93
CA GLY A 33 -28.23 17.35 15.79
C GLY A 33 -28.50 16.60 14.49
N ASN A 34 -29.13 17.28 13.53
CA ASN A 34 -29.29 16.80 12.15
C ASN A 34 -29.87 15.36 12.07
N GLY A 35 -30.84 15.04 12.94
CA GLY A 35 -31.50 13.73 12.96
C GLY A 35 -32.46 13.50 11.78
N ASP A 36 -32.82 14.56 11.06
CA ASP A 36 -33.61 14.59 9.83
C ASP A 36 -32.75 14.63 8.56
N PHE A 37 -31.43 14.85 8.69
CA PHE A 37 -30.46 14.93 7.59
C PHE A 37 -30.72 16.04 6.54
N GLU A 38 -31.59 17.01 6.84
CA GLU A 38 -31.97 18.08 5.90
C GLU A 38 -30.84 19.07 5.61
N THR A 39 -29.74 19.02 6.38
CA THR A 39 -28.50 19.75 6.06
C THR A 39 -27.82 19.23 4.78
N GLY A 40 -28.27 18.10 4.23
CA GLY A 40 -27.73 17.49 3.02
C GLY A 40 -26.39 16.77 3.24
N SER A 41 -25.99 16.60 4.50
CA SER A 41 -24.77 15.87 4.88
C SER A 41 -25.01 15.05 6.14
N THR A 42 -24.13 14.09 6.41
CA THR A 42 -24.11 13.33 7.66
C THR A 42 -23.41 14.09 8.80
N ALA A 43 -23.19 15.40 8.68
CA ALA A 43 -22.55 16.20 9.73
C ALA A 43 -23.27 16.03 11.07
N GLY A 44 -22.50 15.79 12.13
CA GLY A 44 -23.00 15.44 13.47
C GLY A 44 -23.16 13.94 13.72
N TRP A 45 -23.12 13.11 12.68
CA TRP A 45 -23.15 11.64 12.76
C TRP A 45 -21.83 11.03 12.30
N SER A 46 -21.37 10.00 13.00
CA SER A 46 -20.18 9.23 12.64
C SER A 46 -20.60 7.89 12.04
N CYS A 47 -20.36 7.70 10.74
CA CYS A 47 -20.69 6.47 10.03
C CYS A 47 -19.43 5.66 9.69
N SER A 48 -19.41 4.41 10.14
CA SER A 48 -18.35 3.43 9.87
C SER A 48 -18.07 3.26 8.38
N GLY A 49 -16.78 3.11 8.04
CA GLY A 49 -16.31 2.83 6.68
C GLY A 49 -16.60 3.91 5.63
N GLY A 50 -17.11 5.09 6.02
CA GLY A 50 -17.63 6.08 5.07
C GLY A 50 -18.89 5.60 4.32
N LEU A 51 -19.62 4.64 4.90
CA LEU A 51 -20.77 3.97 4.27
C LEU A 51 -22.10 4.69 4.50
N GLY A 52 -22.10 5.82 5.21
CA GLY A 52 -23.26 6.67 5.41
C GLY A 52 -23.30 7.81 4.40
N SER A 53 -24.47 8.02 3.79
CA SER A 53 -24.73 9.10 2.84
C SER A 53 -26.12 9.68 3.04
N VAL A 54 -26.37 10.88 2.52
CA VAL A 54 -27.71 11.49 2.53
C VAL A 54 -28.34 11.34 1.14
N VAL A 55 -29.56 10.83 1.08
CA VAL A 55 -30.32 10.61 -0.17
C VAL A 55 -31.55 11.51 -0.23
N GLY A 56 -32.04 11.80 -1.44
CA GLY A 56 -33.33 12.49 -1.64
C GLY A 56 -34.52 11.57 -1.83
N SER A 57 -34.29 10.26 -1.89
CA SER A 57 -35.31 9.22 -1.93
C SER A 57 -34.67 7.87 -1.61
N PRO A 58 -35.32 7.00 -0.82
CA PRO A 58 -36.60 7.25 -0.16
C PRO A 58 -36.45 8.13 1.08
N VAL A 59 -37.43 9.00 1.33
CA VAL A 59 -37.51 9.90 2.51
C VAL A 59 -38.85 9.69 3.22
N HIS A 60 -38.87 9.88 4.53
CA HIS A 60 -40.09 9.83 5.34
C HIS A 60 -40.58 11.26 5.64
N GLY A 61 -39.71 12.05 6.26
CA GLY A 61 -39.88 13.47 6.52
C GLY A 61 -39.09 14.30 5.51
N GLY A 62 -39.47 15.57 5.33
CA GLY A 62 -38.69 16.53 4.56
C GLY A 62 -38.32 16.07 3.13
N SER A 63 -37.06 16.25 2.78
CA SER A 63 -36.47 16.03 1.45
C SER A 63 -35.21 15.16 1.47
N LYS A 64 -34.73 14.77 2.65
CA LYS A 64 -33.49 14.02 2.87
C LYS A 64 -33.69 12.89 3.87
N ALA A 65 -32.83 11.87 3.77
CA ALA A 65 -32.75 10.79 4.74
C ALA A 65 -31.34 10.18 4.73
N LEU A 66 -30.97 9.47 5.79
CA LEU A 66 -29.75 8.67 5.83
C LEU A 66 -29.91 7.42 4.96
N ALA A 67 -28.85 7.07 4.24
CA ALA A 67 -28.63 5.78 3.62
C ALA A 67 -27.32 5.17 4.13
N GLY A 68 -27.42 4.03 4.82
CA GLY A 68 -26.26 3.26 5.29
C GLY A 68 -26.05 2.02 4.43
N ALA A 69 -24.96 1.99 3.66
CA ALA A 69 -24.66 0.94 2.69
C ALA A 69 -23.95 -0.26 3.33
N ALA A 70 -24.71 -1.12 4.05
CA ALA A 70 -24.12 -2.31 4.67
C ALA A 70 -23.54 -3.27 3.62
N SER A 71 -22.37 -3.83 3.91
CA SER A 71 -21.61 -4.75 3.07
C SER A 71 -21.40 -6.08 3.78
N ALA A 72 -20.72 -7.03 3.13
CA ALA A 72 -20.39 -8.31 3.77
C ALA A 72 -19.45 -8.14 4.98
N SER A 73 -18.65 -7.07 5.04
CA SER A 73 -17.64 -6.83 6.06
C SER A 73 -17.97 -5.70 7.03
N ASP A 74 -19.04 -4.94 6.80
CA ASP A 74 -19.43 -3.79 7.62
C ASP A 74 -20.96 -3.63 7.63
N ASN A 75 -21.55 -3.35 8.80
CA ASN A 75 -22.99 -3.15 8.96
C ASN A 75 -23.44 -1.70 8.75
N ALA A 76 -22.54 -0.82 8.31
CA ALA A 76 -22.76 0.60 8.08
C ALA A 76 -23.37 1.30 9.30
N LYS A 77 -22.80 1.04 10.48
CA LYS A 77 -23.20 1.68 11.74
C LYS A 77 -22.95 3.18 11.68
N CYS A 78 -23.97 3.96 12.00
CA CYS A 78 -23.92 5.41 12.20
C CYS A 78 -24.26 5.74 13.65
N THR A 79 -23.45 6.57 14.31
CA THR A 79 -23.63 6.95 15.72
C THR A 79 -23.65 8.46 15.91
N GLN A 80 -24.33 8.91 16.96
CA GLN A 80 -24.21 10.26 17.48
C GLN A 80 -24.19 10.20 19.00
N THR A 81 -23.22 10.85 19.62
CA THR A 81 -23.18 11.00 21.08
C THR A 81 -23.83 12.31 21.47
N VAL A 82 -24.61 12.31 22.55
CA VAL A 82 -25.29 13.49 23.08
C VAL A 82 -25.12 13.61 24.59
N ALA A 83 -25.17 14.85 25.09
CA ALA A 83 -25.17 15.13 26.51
C ALA A 83 -26.54 14.78 27.13
N VAL A 84 -26.50 14.01 28.21
CA VAL A 84 -27.68 13.56 28.97
C VAL A 84 -27.50 13.88 30.44
N GLN A 85 -28.57 13.83 31.21
CA GLN A 85 -28.57 14.01 32.66
C GLN A 85 -28.50 12.64 33.33
N PRO A 86 -27.79 12.49 34.47
CA PRO A 86 -27.81 11.24 35.24
C PRO A 86 -29.21 10.86 35.75
N ASN A 87 -29.45 9.57 35.98
CA ASN A 87 -30.73 9.03 36.50
C ASN A 87 -31.98 9.50 35.75
N THR A 88 -31.87 9.73 34.44
CA THR A 88 -32.91 10.35 33.63
C THR A 88 -33.35 9.40 32.53
N THR A 89 -34.66 9.30 32.31
CA THR A 89 -35.23 8.47 31.24
C THR A 89 -35.38 9.27 29.96
N TYR A 90 -34.94 8.67 28.86
CA TYR A 90 -35.01 9.20 27.50
C TYR A 90 -35.80 8.27 26.60
N THR A 91 -36.34 8.81 25.52
CA THR A 91 -36.98 8.05 24.44
C THR A 91 -36.28 8.32 23.12
N LEU A 92 -35.70 7.27 22.54
CA LEU A 92 -35.05 7.28 21.23
C LEU A 92 -36.01 6.70 20.19
N SER A 93 -36.27 7.44 19.13
CA SER A 93 -37.12 7.01 18.02
C SER A 93 -36.45 7.30 16.66
N ALA A 94 -36.75 6.47 15.67
CA ALA A 94 -36.34 6.69 14.28
C ALA A 94 -37.36 6.07 13.32
N TRP A 95 -37.58 6.67 12.16
CA TRP A 95 -38.26 6.01 11.06
C TRP A 95 -37.23 5.27 10.21
N VAL A 96 -37.39 3.97 10.05
CA VAL A 96 -36.41 3.14 9.32
C VAL A 96 -37.06 2.35 8.20
N ARG A 97 -36.28 2.08 7.15
CA ARG A 97 -36.66 1.27 6.00
C ARG A 97 -35.47 0.39 5.60
N GLY A 98 -35.73 -0.87 5.26
CA GLY A 98 -34.70 -1.82 4.85
C GLY A 98 -34.73 -3.12 5.65
N SER A 99 -33.77 -4.00 5.35
CA SER A 99 -33.65 -5.32 5.97
C SER A 99 -32.75 -5.25 7.20
N TYR A 100 -33.23 -5.79 8.33
CA TYR A 100 -32.50 -5.89 9.59
C TYR A 100 -31.92 -4.55 10.08
N VAL A 101 -32.78 -3.54 10.21
CA VAL A 101 -32.37 -2.21 10.69
C VAL A 101 -32.52 -2.13 12.21
N TYR A 102 -31.44 -1.74 12.88
CA TYR A 102 -31.35 -1.59 14.33
C TYR A 102 -31.34 -0.12 14.73
N LEU A 103 -31.93 0.17 15.90
CA LEU A 103 -31.87 1.45 16.60
C LEU A 103 -31.54 1.18 18.06
N GLY A 104 -30.58 1.89 18.64
CA GLY A 104 -30.29 1.69 20.06
C GLY A 104 -29.30 2.68 20.66
N VAL A 105 -28.94 2.41 21.90
CA VAL A 105 -27.90 3.11 22.66
C VAL A 105 -26.74 2.15 22.89
N THR A 106 -25.52 2.56 22.57
CA THR A 106 -24.33 1.70 22.73
C THR A 106 -24.19 1.26 24.19
N GLY A 107 -24.11 -0.05 24.41
CA GLY A 107 -24.06 -0.66 25.75
C GLY A 107 -25.39 -0.67 26.51
N GLY A 108 -26.50 -0.27 25.88
CA GLY A 108 -27.82 -0.13 26.50
C GLY A 108 -28.95 -0.79 25.71
N ALA A 109 -30.12 -0.16 25.77
CA ALA A 109 -31.33 -0.68 25.13
C ALA A 109 -31.29 -0.53 23.60
N SER A 110 -31.88 -1.50 22.89
CA SER A 110 -31.99 -1.49 21.43
C SER A 110 -33.28 -2.15 20.95
N THR A 111 -33.68 -1.85 19.72
CA THR A 111 -34.80 -2.47 19.00
C THR A 111 -34.44 -2.59 17.51
N TRP A 112 -35.18 -3.39 16.74
CA TRP A 112 -34.91 -3.62 15.33
C TRP A 112 -36.15 -4.08 14.54
N THR A 113 -36.06 -4.02 13.22
CA THR A 113 -37.06 -4.58 12.29
C THR A 113 -36.42 -5.57 11.31
N PRO A 114 -37.03 -6.73 11.04
CA PRO A 114 -36.46 -7.74 10.14
C PRO A 114 -36.47 -7.32 8.68
N SER A 115 -37.54 -6.68 8.22
CA SER A 115 -37.66 -6.18 6.86
C SER A 115 -38.79 -5.16 6.75
N ALA A 116 -38.43 -3.87 6.75
CA ALA A 116 -39.38 -2.79 6.59
C ALA A 116 -39.39 -2.31 5.13
N ALA A 117 -40.41 -2.71 4.36
CA ALA A 117 -40.56 -2.31 2.96
C ALA A 117 -40.92 -0.81 2.82
N ALA A 118 -41.72 -0.29 3.76
CA ALA A 118 -42.01 1.13 3.96
C ALA A 118 -41.36 1.60 5.27
N TYR A 119 -41.23 2.91 5.44
CA TYR A 119 -40.73 3.48 6.69
C TYR A 119 -41.59 3.04 7.88
N THR A 120 -40.94 2.47 8.89
CA THR A 120 -41.57 1.99 10.12
C THR A 120 -40.88 2.64 11.30
N LYS A 121 -41.66 3.15 12.26
CA LYS A 121 -41.09 3.78 13.45
C LYS A 121 -40.58 2.73 14.44
N LEU A 122 -39.30 2.79 14.75
CA LEU A 122 -38.69 2.11 15.88
C LEU A 122 -38.65 3.06 17.07
N THR A 123 -38.83 2.54 18.28
CA THR A 123 -38.75 3.33 19.51
C THR A 123 -38.21 2.47 20.65
N VAL A 124 -37.29 3.04 21.43
CA VAL A 124 -36.71 2.41 22.61
C VAL A 124 -36.53 3.46 23.70
N SER A 125 -36.86 3.10 24.94
CA SER A 125 -36.60 3.94 26.11
C SER A 125 -35.39 3.41 26.88
N PHE A 126 -34.60 4.31 27.45
CA PHE A 126 -33.50 3.96 28.33
C PHE A 126 -33.38 4.97 29.48
N THR A 127 -32.82 4.54 30.60
CA THR A 127 -32.54 5.40 31.76
C THR A 127 -31.04 5.46 31.97
N THR A 128 -30.48 6.66 32.06
CA THR A 128 -29.05 6.88 32.29
C THR A 128 -28.63 6.47 33.70
N GLY A 129 -27.41 5.99 33.85
CA GLY A 129 -26.83 5.66 35.16
C GLY A 129 -26.62 6.89 36.06
N ALA A 130 -26.32 6.65 37.34
CA ALA A 130 -26.22 7.70 38.36
C ALA A 130 -25.08 8.72 38.15
N SER A 131 -24.10 8.38 37.31
CA SER A 131 -22.97 9.24 36.94
C SER A 131 -22.87 9.46 35.42
N GLN A 132 -23.88 9.04 34.65
CA GLN A 132 -23.83 9.09 33.20
C GLN A 132 -24.29 10.46 32.69
N THR A 133 -23.38 11.16 32.01
CA THR A 133 -23.61 12.50 31.43
C THR A 133 -23.58 12.51 29.90
N SER A 134 -23.29 11.37 29.27
CA SER A 134 -23.35 11.18 27.81
C SER A 134 -24.01 9.86 27.42
N ALA A 135 -24.62 9.83 26.24
CA ALA A 135 -25.15 8.61 25.63
C ALA A 135 -24.82 8.60 24.14
N GLU A 136 -24.31 7.47 23.63
CA GLU A 136 -24.13 7.26 22.18
C GLU A 136 -25.33 6.49 21.63
N VAL A 137 -26.11 7.14 20.77
CA VAL A 137 -27.18 6.48 20.02
C VAL A 137 -26.63 5.97 18.69
N TYR A 138 -27.24 4.92 18.15
CA TYR A 138 -26.83 4.34 16.88
C TYR A 138 -27.98 3.82 16.03
N LEU A 139 -27.72 3.78 14.72
CA LEU A 139 -28.42 2.97 13.73
C LEU A 139 -27.42 2.08 12.99
N ASN A 140 -27.84 0.90 12.56
CA ASN A 140 -27.08 0.06 11.66
C ASN A 140 -27.98 -0.90 10.89
N GLY A 141 -27.50 -1.37 9.74
CA GLY A 141 -28.10 -2.48 9.02
C GLY A 141 -27.53 -3.81 9.52
N TRP A 142 -27.55 -4.81 8.65
CA TRP A 142 -26.91 -6.10 8.90
C TRP A 142 -25.98 -6.48 7.76
N TYR A 143 -24.93 -7.22 8.09
CA TYR A 143 -23.92 -7.65 7.14
C TYR A 143 -24.55 -8.34 5.93
N GLY A 144 -24.19 -7.86 4.73
CA GLY A 144 -24.65 -8.38 3.45
C GLY A 144 -26.12 -8.14 3.12
N GLN A 145 -26.86 -7.34 3.89
CA GLN A 145 -28.28 -7.04 3.64
C GLN A 145 -28.52 -5.79 2.78
N GLY A 146 -27.44 -5.13 2.34
CA GLY A 146 -27.50 -3.94 1.49
C GLY A 146 -27.89 -2.68 2.25
N THR A 147 -28.35 -1.67 1.51
CA THR A 147 -28.61 -0.34 2.06
C THR A 147 -29.85 -0.32 2.93
N TYR A 148 -29.72 0.23 4.14
CA TYR A 148 -30.85 0.66 4.96
C TYR A 148 -31.04 2.18 4.89
N HIS A 149 -32.24 2.63 5.20
CA HIS A 149 -32.56 4.04 5.32
C HIS A 149 -33.11 4.38 6.70
N ALA A 150 -32.76 5.55 7.20
CA ALA A 150 -33.25 6.08 8.47
C ALA A 150 -33.53 7.57 8.34
N ASP A 151 -34.57 8.03 9.02
CA ASP A 151 -35.07 9.39 8.93
C ASP A 151 -35.78 9.82 10.22
N ASP A 152 -35.92 11.13 10.42
CA ASP A 152 -36.60 11.75 11.56
C ASP A 152 -36.18 11.16 12.93
N ILE A 153 -34.87 11.03 13.14
CA ILE A 153 -34.34 10.44 14.37
C ILE A 153 -34.39 11.45 15.51
N THR A 154 -35.01 11.02 16.60
CA THR A 154 -35.34 11.86 17.74
C THR A 154 -34.87 11.22 19.04
N LEU A 155 -34.22 12.01 19.89
CA LEU A 155 -33.97 11.66 21.28
C LEU A 155 -34.65 12.68 22.19
N ASP A 156 -35.75 12.26 22.79
CA ASP A 156 -36.58 13.11 23.65
C ASP A 156 -36.17 12.94 25.12
N GLY A 157 -35.93 14.07 25.80
CA GLY A 157 -35.60 14.14 27.22
C GLY A 157 -34.96 15.49 27.58
N PRO A 158 -34.69 15.76 28.87
CA PRO A 158 -34.01 16.99 29.25
C PRO A 158 -32.55 16.93 28.79
N GLY A 159 -32.08 17.98 28.12
CA GLY A 159 -30.69 18.09 27.68
C GLY A 159 -29.72 18.07 28.88
N GLY A 160 -28.58 17.41 28.72
CA GLY A 160 -27.49 17.51 29.69
C GLY A 160 -27.02 18.96 29.87
N THR A 161 -26.35 19.27 30.98
CA THR A 161 -25.61 20.54 31.08
C THR A 161 -24.61 20.60 29.93
N VAL A 162 -24.66 21.65 29.11
CA VAL A 162 -23.74 21.81 27.99
C VAL A 162 -22.33 21.79 28.54
N ASP A 163 -21.53 20.85 28.04
CA ASP A 163 -20.15 20.75 28.46
C ASP A 163 -19.39 21.97 27.94
N THR A 164 -18.84 22.75 28.86
CA THR A 164 -18.05 23.95 28.57
C THR A 164 -16.59 23.76 28.95
N GLN A 165 -16.26 22.61 29.53
CA GLN A 165 -14.91 22.29 29.91
C GLN A 165 -14.21 21.67 28.69
N ALA A 166 -13.09 22.26 28.30
CA ALA A 166 -12.29 21.69 27.23
C ALA A 166 -11.48 20.49 27.73
N PRO A 167 -11.15 19.53 26.85
CA PRO A 167 -10.23 18.46 27.19
C PRO A 167 -8.88 18.99 27.68
N THR A 168 -8.19 18.16 28.43
CA THR A 168 -6.78 18.38 28.76
C THR A 168 -5.90 18.40 27.50
N THR A 169 -4.75 19.06 27.57
CA THR A 169 -3.78 19.11 26.48
C THR A 169 -3.22 17.71 26.17
N PRO A 170 -3.16 17.28 24.90
CA PRO A 170 -2.51 16.02 24.53
C PRO A 170 -1.04 16.01 24.97
N GLY A 171 -0.61 14.94 25.64
CA GLY A 171 0.73 14.85 26.23
C GLY A 171 1.77 14.23 25.31
N SER A 172 3.04 14.57 25.49
CA SER A 172 4.20 13.86 24.90
C SER A 172 4.10 13.60 23.39
N LEU A 173 3.68 14.59 22.60
CA LEU A 173 3.66 14.46 21.15
C LEU A 173 5.09 14.20 20.65
N ALA A 174 5.25 13.10 19.91
CA ALA A 174 6.51 12.69 19.31
C ALA A 174 6.31 12.15 17.90
N SER A 175 7.36 12.24 17.09
CA SER A 175 7.43 11.50 15.83
C SER A 175 7.90 10.09 16.09
N THR A 176 7.16 9.10 15.58
CA THR A 176 7.49 7.68 15.70
C THR A 176 8.12 7.12 14.43
N GLY A 177 8.10 7.89 13.34
CA GLY A 177 8.68 7.54 12.05
C GLY A 177 8.46 8.65 11.03
N LYS A 178 9.22 8.60 9.94
CA LYS A 178 9.11 9.52 8.81
C LYS A 178 9.60 8.86 7.53
N THR A 179 9.18 9.41 6.40
CA THR A 179 9.73 9.12 5.07
C THR A 179 10.05 10.45 4.36
N SER A 180 10.31 10.41 3.05
CA SER A 180 10.43 11.61 2.23
C SER A 180 9.10 12.37 2.04
N THR A 181 7.95 11.70 2.20
CA THR A 181 6.62 12.31 1.96
C THR A 181 5.61 12.10 3.08
N THR A 182 6.03 11.48 4.19
CA THR A 182 5.16 11.20 5.34
C THR A 182 5.84 11.44 6.69
N ALA A 183 5.04 11.71 7.72
CA ALA A 183 5.46 11.76 9.12
C ALA A 183 4.44 11.01 9.98
N SER A 184 4.90 10.02 10.75
CA SER A 184 4.09 9.31 11.75
C SER A 184 4.28 9.95 13.12
N LEU A 185 3.16 10.23 13.78
CA LEU A 185 3.05 10.96 15.04
C LEU A 185 2.27 10.13 16.06
N ALA A 186 2.69 10.19 17.32
CA ALA A 186 1.97 9.60 18.44
C ALA A 186 2.02 10.53 19.66
N TRP A 187 0.99 10.45 20.50
CA TRP A 187 0.87 11.24 21.73
C TRP A 187 0.18 10.44 22.84
N THR A 188 0.15 11.00 24.04
CA THR A 188 -0.60 10.49 25.19
C THR A 188 -2.02 11.05 25.17
N ALA A 189 -3.00 10.20 25.49
CA ALA A 189 -4.40 10.57 25.47
C ALA A 189 -4.72 11.73 26.41
N SER A 190 -5.61 12.61 25.96
CA SER A 190 -6.27 13.61 26.80
C SER A 190 -7.39 12.97 27.62
N THR A 191 -7.66 13.54 28.79
CA THR A 191 -8.89 13.32 29.57
C THR A 191 -9.82 14.52 29.49
N ASP A 192 -11.10 14.27 29.71
CA ASP A 192 -12.18 15.24 29.73
C ASP A 192 -13.29 14.75 30.68
N ASN A 193 -14.16 15.64 31.18
CA ASN A 193 -15.26 15.30 32.11
C ASN A 193 -16.41 14.54 31.44
N VAL A 194 -16.61 14.69 30.12
CA VAL A 194 -17.61 13.94 29.36
C VAL A 194 -16.94 12.96 28.41
N GLY A 195 -15.84 13.35 27.77
CA GLY A 195 -15.00 12.46 26.98
C GLY A 195 -14.39 13.12 25.75
N VAL A 196 -13.23 12.62 25.35
CA VAL A 196 -12.51 13.06 24.15
C VAL A 196 -13.02 12.27 22.94
N THR A 197 -13.49 12.96 21.91
CA THR A 197 -14.05 12.36 20.69
C THR A 197 -13.03 12.24 19.56
N GLY A 198 -11.93 13.00 19.63
CA GLY A 198 -10.83 12.88 18.69
C GLY A 198 -9.76 13.95 18.85
N TYR A 199 -8.84 13.94 17.91
CA TYR A 199 -7.67 14.81 17.86
C TYR A 199 -7.53 15.45 16.49
N ASP A 200 -7.23 16.74 16.49
CA ASP A 200 -6.92 17.51 15.29
C ASP A 200 -5.41 17.79 15.26
N VAL A 201 -4.75 17.43 14.16
CA VAL A 201 -3.32 17.64 13.94
C VAL A 201 -3.10 18.85 13.05
N PHE A 202 -2.24 19.75 13.50
CA PHE A 202 -1.96 21.02 12.85
C PHE A 202 -0.52 21.11 12.38
N GLN A 203 -0.32 21.71 11.21
CA GLN A 203 0.96 22.10 10.63
C GLN A 203 0.94 23.59 10.35
N GLY A 204 1.81 24.37 11.00
CA GLY A 204 1.86 25.83 10.81
C GLY A 204 0.53 26.54 11.07
N GLY A 205 -0.32 26.00 11.96
CA GLY A 205 -1.66 26.51 12.28
C GLY A 205 -2.79 25.98 11.41
N ASN A 206 -2.49 25.31 10.29
CA ASN A 206 -3.50 24.67 9.44
C ASN A 206 -3.76 23.24 9.89
N LYS A 207 -5.02 22.82 9.95
CA LYS A 207 -5.37 21.43 10.24
C LYS A 207 -5.06 20.55 9.02
N VAL A 208 -4.21 19.54 9.22
CA VAL A 208 -3.71 18.66 8.16
C VAL A 208 -4.17 17.21 8.31
N ALA A 209 -4.60 16.80 9.50
CA ALA A 209 -5.17 15.48 9.74
C ALA A 209 -6.08 15.48 10.97
N THR A 210 -6.90 14.44 11.10
CA THR A 210 -7.70 14.14 12.29
C THR A 210 -7.52 12.67 12.67
N SER A 211 -7.60 12.35 13.96
CA SER A 211 -7.53 10.96 14.45
C SER A 211 -8.50 10.73 15.60
N THR A 212 -9.15 9.58 15.65
CA THR A 212 -9.93 9.11 16.81
C THR A 212 -9.07 8.33 17.80
N THR A 213 -7.81 8.05 17.45
CA THR A 213 -6.83 7.38 18.31
C THR A 213 -5.68 8.33 18.64
N THR A 214 -4.70 7.87 19.42
CA THR A 214 -3.55 8.69 19.87
C THR A 214 -2.36 8.64 18.91
N SER A 215 -2.61 8.35 17.63
CA SER A 215 -1.58 8.36 16.58
C SER A 215 -2.16 8.73 15.22
N VAL A 216 -1.31 9.24 14.33
CA VAL A 216 -1.66 9.51 12.93
C VAL A 216 -0.42 9.49 12.04
N THR A 217 -0.61 9.21 10.75
CA THR A 217 0.39 9.45 9.72
C THR A 217 -0.07 10.59 8.82
N VAL A 218 0.69 11.69 8.80
CA VAL A 218 0.48 12.82 7.89
C VAL A 218 1.20 12.51 6.57
N SER A 219 0.50 12.59 5.45
CA SER A 219 1.01 12.28 4.10
C SER A 219 1.04 13.53 3.21
N GLY A 220 1.60 13.40 1.99
CA GLY A 220 1.67 14.50 1.03
C GLY A 220 2.70 15.59 1.38
N LEU A 221 3.65 15.25 2.24
CA LEU A 221 4.73 16.17 2.63
C LEU A 221 5.78 16.28 1.51
N THR A 222 6.43 17.42 1.45
CA THR A 222 7.56 17.66 0.56
C THR A 222 8.82 17.09 1.18
N PRO A 223 9.70 16.44 0.39
CA PRO A 223 10.96 15.94 0.93
C PRO A 223 11.96 17.00 1.36
N ASN A 224 12.93 16.61 2.20
CA ASN A 224 13.93 17.48 2.83
C ASN A 224 13.34 18.77 3.44
N THR A 225 12.12 18.70 3.95
CA THR A 225 11.40 19.87 4.42
C THR A 225 11.09 19.70 5.90
N ALA A 226 11.44 20.71 6.69
CA ALA A 226 11.12 20.76 8.10
C ALA A 226 9.64 21.12 8.31
N TYR A 227 8.92 20.27 9.01
CA TYR A 227 7.53 20.49 9.39
C TYR A 227 7.39 20.56 10.91
N GLY A 228 6.66 21.56 11.41
CA GLY A 228 6.28 21.66 12.81
C GLY A 228 4.83 21.21 13.01
N PHE A 229 4.62 20.21 13.85
CA PHE A 229 3.31 19.67 14.17
C PHE A 229 2.90 19.93 15.62
N THR A 230 1.61 20.17 15.84
CA THR A 230 0.96 20.21 17.15
C THR A 230 -0.37 19.46 17.08
N VAL A 231 -0.86 18.95 18.20
CA VAL A 231 -2.14 18.25 18.29
C VAL A 231 -3.04 18.95 19.32
N ARG A 232 -4.34 19.01 19.02
CA ARG A 232 -5.39 19.40 19.99
C ARG A 232 -6.39 18.26 20.13
N ALA A 233 -6.88 18.05 21.34
CA ALA A 233 -8.03 17.18 21.59
C ALA A 233 -9.32 17.98 21.39
N ARG A 234 -10.38 17.28 21.03
CA ARG A 234 -11.74 17.82 20.95
C ARG A 234 -12.68 16.90 21.73
N ASP A 235 -13.61 17.50 22.44
CA ASP A 235 -14.70 16.78 23.08
C ASP A 235 -15.92 16.70 22.15
N LEU A 236 -17.03 16.24 22.73
CA LEU A 236 -18.31 16.15 22.05
C LEU A 236 -19.04 17.49 21.91
N ALA A 237 -18.89 18.39 22.87
CA ALA A 237 -19.51 19.71 22.84
C ALA A 237 -18.80 20.68 21.87
N GLY A 238 -17.69 20.27 21.29
CA GLY A 238 -16.89 21.05 20.35
C GLY A 238 -15.83 21.91 21.03
N ASN A 239 -15.62 21.76 22.34
CA ASN A 239 -14.52 22.43 23.01
C ASN A 239 -13.20 21.81 22.54
N SER A 240 -12.19 22.65 22.36
CA SER A 240 -10.86 22.23 21.92
C SER A 240 -9.85 22.54 23.01
N SER A 241 -8.98 21.57 23.29
CA SER A 241 -7.91 21.77 24.26
C SER A 241 -6.85 22.75 23.75
N PRO A 242 -6.01 23.29 24.66
CA PRO A 242 -4.77 23.93 24.24
C PRO A 242 -3.89 22.97 23.42
N ALA A 243 -3.06 23.52 22.53
CA ALA A 243 -2.15 22.73 21.71
C ALA A 243 -1.10 21.98 22.56
N SER A 244 -0.72 20.78 22.12
CA SER A 244 0.38 19.99 22.67
C SER A 244 1.74 20.72 22.56
N ASN A 245 2.79 20.10 23.09
CA ASN A 245 4.15 20.47 22.70
C ASN A 245 4.32 20.36 21.17
N PRO A 246 5.08 21.26 20.52
CA PRO A 246 5.41 21.12 19.12
C PRO A 246 6.41 19.98 18.92
N VAL A 247 6.30 19.28 17.78
CA VAL A 247 7.34 18.38 17.28
C VAL A 247 7.78 18.83 15.90
N ASN A 248 9.09 18.98 15.72
CA ASN A 248 9.67 19.28 14.42
C ASN A 248 10.14 17.98 13.78
N VAL A 249 9.65 17.71 12.57
CA VAL A 249 10.03 16.56 11.75
C VAL A 249 10.54 17.08 10.43
N THR A 250 11.83 16.91 10.19
CA THR A 250 12.38 17.08 8.84
C THR A 250 12.16 15.79 8.09
N THR A 251 11.30 15.82 7.05
CA THR A 251 11.14 14.68 6.15
C THR A 251 12.50 14.27 5.64
N ASP A 252 12.65 12.98 5.35
CA ASP A 252 13.88 12.54 4.72
C ASP A 252 14.05 13.27 3.39
N ASN A 253 15.29 13.30 2.90
CA ASN A 253 15.56 13.86 1.59
C ASN A 253 14.58 13.31 0.56
N GLY A 254 14.34 14.09 -0.49
CA GLY A 254 13.65 13.66 -1.71
C GLY A 254 14.50 12.68 -2.44
N THR A 255 14.84 11.59 -1.76
CA THR A 255 15.23 10.40 -2.43
C THR A 255 13.91 9.79 -2.92
N THR A 256 13.47 10.18 -4.11
CA THR A 256 13.56 9.18 -5.19
C THR A 256 14.80 8.37 -4.86
N PRO A 257 14.77 7.11 -4.42
CA PRO A 257 16.03 6.44 -4.16
C PRO A 257 16.90 6.75 -5.37
N PRO A 258 18.04 7.49 -5.26
CA PRO A 258 19.11 7.02 -6.07
C PRO A 258 19.27 5.66 -5.44
N THR A 259 18.78 4.62 -6.11
CA THR A 259 19.51 3.41 -5.89
C THR A 259 20.91 3.81 -6.34
N GLY A 260 21.78 4.09 -5.36
CA GLY A 260 23.23 4.03 -5.56
C GLY A 260 23.62 2.62 -6.06
N PHE A 261 22.66 1.72 -6.17
CA PHE A 261 22.66 0.59 -7.07
C PHE A 261 22.79 1.03 -8.53
N LYS A 262 24.05 1.24 -8.89
CA LYS A 262 24.50 1.39 -10.26
C LYS A 262 25.24 0.12 -10.59
N GLN A 263 24.78 -0.58 -11.62
CA GLN A 263 25.31 -1.89 -11.91
C GLN A 263 25.67 -2.06 -13.38
N ALA A 264 26.97 -2.08 -13.64
CA ALA A 264 27.59 -2.59 -14.85
C ALA A 264 27.89 -4.08 -14.65
N ALA A 265 26.99 -4.96 -15.06
CA ALA A 265 27.11 -6.41 -14.81
C ALA A 265 26.70 -7.22 -16.06
N PRO A 266 27.60 -7.38 -17.04
CA PRO A 266 27.32 -8.20 -18.21
C PRO A 266 27.15 -9.68 -17.80
N TYR A 267 26.43 -10.43 -18.64
CA TYR A 267 26.13 -11.83 -18.35
C TYR A 267 27.38 -12.71 -18.56
N LEU A 268 27.68 -13.55 -17.57
CA LEU A 268 28.68 -14.61 -17.66
C LEU A 268 27.96 -15.95 -17.44
N TYR A 269 28.06 -16.84 -18.43
CA TYR A 269 27.35 -18.11 -18.40
C TYR A 269 28.33 -19.28 -18.47
N LEU A 270 28.34 -20.17 -17.47
CA LEU A 270 29.33 -21.25 -17.40
C LEU A 270 28.88 -22.55 -18.07
N GLY A 271 27.65 -22.62 -18.59
CA GLY A 271 27.09 -23.86 -19.15
C GLY A 271 27.54 -24.19 -20.57
N TRP A 272 27.75 -23.19 -21.42
CA TRP A 272 28.16 -23.38 -22.82
C TRP A 272 28.92 -22.17 -23.38
N GLY A 273 29.35 -22.32 -24.64
CA GLY A 273 30.04 -21.28 -25.40
C GLY A 273 31.52 -21.27 -25.08
N ASN A 274 32.11 -20.08 -25.05
CA ASN A 274 33.51 -19.91 -24.65
C ASN A 274 33.57 -18.98 -23.42
N PRO A 275 33.20 -19.49 -22.23
CA PRO A 275 33.23 -18.73 -20.98
C PRO A 275 34.68 -18.41 -20.62
N PRO A 276 35.06 -17.14 -20.52
CA PRO A 276 36.39 -16.79 -20.08
C PRO A 276 36.55 -16.93 -18.57
N SER A 277 37.80 -16.94 -18.11
CA SER A 277 38.10 -16.67 -16.71
C SER A 277 37.59 -15.27 -16.33
N ALA A 278 36.69 -15.21 -15.35
CA ALA A 278 36.14 -13.95 -14.87
C ALA A 278 37.24 -12.99 -14.41
N THR A 279 38.26 -13.48 -13.69
CA THR A 279 39.36 -12.64 -13.20
C THR A 279 40.23 -12.11 -14.34
N SER A 280 40.39 -12.84 -15.44
CA SER A 280 41.07 -12.33 -16.64
C SER A 280 40.30 -11.17 -17.27
N VAL A 281 38.96 -11.28 -17.36
CA VAL A 281 38.11 -10.20 -17.85
C VAL A 281 38.16 -8.99 -16.90
N MET A 282 38.09 -9.21 -15.59
CA MET A 282 38.22 -8.14 -14.58
C MET A 282 39.55 -7.40 -14.70
N ASN A 283 40.66 -8.12 -14.86
CA ASN A 283 41.99 -7.53 -15.01
C ASN A 283 42.12 -6.73 -16.32
N ALA A 284 41.51 -7.20 -17.41
CA ALA A 284 41.58 -6.53 -18.70
C ALA A 284 40.70 -5.27 -18.79
N THR A 285 39.54 -5.28 -18.11
CA THR A 285 38.47 -4.30 -18.36
C THR A 285 38.11 -3.41 -17.16
N GLY A 286 38.55 -3.81 -15.96
CA GLY A 286 38.12 -3.19 -14.70
C GLY A 286 36.75 -3.65 -14.21
N ALA A 287 36.11 -4.64 -14.85
CA ALA A 287 34.80 -5.14 -14.43
C ALA A 287 34.81 -5.60 -12.97
N LYS A 288 33.74 -5.27 -12.25
CA LYS A 288 33.56 -5.62 -10.83
C LYS A 288 32.33 -6.47 -10.55
N TRP A 289 31.40 -6.51 -11.49
CA TRP A 289 30.16 -7.26 -11.34
C TRP A 289 29.92 -8.11 -12.58
N PHE A 290 29.38 -9.29 -12.35
CA PHE A 290 28.88 -10.16 -13.41
C PHE A 290 27.48 -10.62 -13.05
N THR A 291 26.60 -10.66 -14.04
CA THR A 291 25.34 -11.38 -13.91
C THR A 291 25.60 -12.83 -14.27
N MET A 292 25.62 -13.72 -13.26
CA MET A 292 25.90 -15.13 -13.49
C MET A 292 24.63 -15.86 -13.86
N ALA A 293 24.63 -16.47 -15.04
CA ALA A 293 23.49 -17.18 -15.60
C ALA A 293 23.70 -18.71 -15.52
N PHE A 294 22.67 -19.53 -15.42
CA PHE A 294 21.34 -19.23 -14.87
C PHE A 294 21.11 -20.12 -13.67
N ILE A 295 20.30 -19.65 -12.71
CA ILE A 295 19.69 -20.50 -11.71
C ILE A 295 18.38 -21.03 -12.28
N LEU A 296 18.25 -22.36 -12.28
CA LEU A 296 17.10 -23.10 -12.77
C LEU A 296 16.69 -24.17 -11.75
N SER A 297 15.55 -24.81 -11.99
CA SER A 297 15.07 -25.96 -11.24
C SER A 297 15.81 -27.25 -11.64
N SER A 298 16.38 -27.95 -10.66
CA SER A 298 16.83 -29.35 -10.84
C SER A 298 15.70 -30.38 -10.72
N GLY A 299 14.45 -29.92 -10.70
CA GLY A 299 13.26 -30.71 -10.42
C GLY A 299 12.49 -30.14 -9.23
N GLY A 300 11.18 -29.91 -9.41
CA GLY A 300 10.34 -29.24 -8.42
C GLY A 300 10.82 -27.81 -8.10
N CYS A 301 10.75 -27.40 -6.84
CA CYS A 301 11.14 -26.06 -6.42
C CYS A 301 12.59 -26.02 -5.85
N ASN A 302 13.53 -26.69 -6.53
CA ASN A 302 14.92 -26.83 -6.06
C ASN A 302 15.88 -26.03 -6.97
N PRO A 303 16.49 -24.94 -6.47
CA PRO A 303 17.40 -24.11 -7.26
C PRO A 303 18.76 -24.79 -7.46
N SER A 304 19.28 -24.69 -8.68
CA SER A 304 20.59 -25.21 -9.09
C SER A 304 21.13 -24.39 -10.27
N TRP A 305 22.44 -24.37 -10.46
CA TRP A 305 23.02 -23.73 -11.63
C TRP A 305 22.68 -24.57 -12.87
N ASP A 306 22.00 -23.96 -13.84
CA ASP A 306 21.64 -24.57 -15.12
C ASP A 306 20.77 -25.84 -14.99
N GLY A 307 20.11 -26.01 -13.85
CA GLY A 307 19.23 -27.16 -13.58
C GLY A 307 20.01 -28.44 -13.24
N GLN A 308 21.33 -28.46 -13.39
CA GLN A 308 22.16 -29.67 -13.34
C GLN A 308 23.43 -29.51 -12.52
N ARG A 309 24.01 -28.31 -12.46
CA ARG A 309 25.20 -28.02 -11.64
C ARG A 309 24.77 -27.64 -10.22
N PRO A 310 25.48 -28.14 -9.18
CA PRO A 310 25.05 -27.98 -7.80
C PRO A 310 25.07 -26.50 -7.38
N LEU A 311 24.08 -26.09 -6.57
CA LEU A 311 24.01 -24.73 -6.05
C LEU A 311 25.26 -24.35 -5.24
N THR A 312 25.91 -25.29 -4.55
CA THR A 312 27.17 -25.09 -3.82
C THR A 312 28.13 -26.24 -4.08
N GLY A 313 29.44 -25.99 -3.99
CA GLY A 313 30.51 -26.98 -4.16
C GLY A 313 30.97 -27.18 -5.61
N GLY A 314 30.41 -26.45 -6.56
CA GLY A 314 30.70 -26.56 -8.00
C GLY A 314 31.60 -25.47 -8.58
N VAL A 315 31.72 -25.49 -9.91
CA VAL A 315 32.48 -24.51 -10.70
C VAL A 315 31.94 -23.09 -10.53
N ASP A 316 30.62 -22.94 -10.43
CA ASP A 316 29.97 -21.65 -10.25
C ASP A 316 30.36 -21.01 -8.90
N GLN A 317 30.33 -21.77 -7.79
CA GLN A 317 30.80 -21.27 -6.49
C GLN A 317 32.30 -20.93 -6.50
N SER A 318 33.13 -21.74 -7.17
CA SER A 318 34.57 -21.48 -7.30
C SER A 318 34.84 -20.20 -8.10
N THR A 319 34.04 -19.94 -9.13
CA THR A 319 34.10 -18.71 -9.94
C THR A 319 33.66 -17.50 -9.12
N ILE A 320 32.58 -17.61 -8.34
CA ILE A 320 32.11 -16.56 -7.42
C ILE A 320 33.18 -16.20 -6.39
N ALA A 321 33.82 -17.22 -5.79
CA ALA A 321 34.91 -17.01 -4.85
C ALA A 321 36.09 -16.27 -5.50
N SER A 322 36.44 -16.62 -6.74
CA SER A 322 37.51 -15.96 -7.50
C SER A 322 37.18 -14.50 -7.83
N ILE A 323 35.95 -14.21 -8.25
CA ILE A 323 35.47 -12.83 -8.49
C ILE A 323 35.57 -12.00 -7.21
N ARG A 324 35.12 -12.54 -6.08
CA ARG A 324 35.17 -11.85 -4.78
C ARG A 324 36.60 -11.65 -4.28
N ALA A 325 37.47 -12.63 -4.47
CA ALA A 325 38.89 -12.49 -4.16
C ALA A 325 39.56 -11.38 -5.00
N ALA A 326 39.09 -11.14 -6.22
CA ALA A 326 39.53 -10.03 -7.08
C ALA A 326 38.80 -8.69 -6.79
N GLY A 327 38.05 -8.61 -5.70
CA GLY A 327 37.35 -7.41 -5.26
C GLY A 327 36.08 -7.07 -6.06
N GLY A 328 35.52 -8.06 -6.76
CA GLY A 328 34.20 -7.96 -7.41
C GLY A 328 33.09 -8.64 -6.60
N ASP A 329 31.92 -8.73 -7.18
CA ASP A 329 30.78 -9.49 -6.65
C ASP A 329 29.85 -9.92 -7.80
N ILE A 330 28.76 -10.63 -7.51
CA ILE A 330 27.89 -11.20 -8.54
C ILE A 330 26.40 -10.87 -8.34
N VAL A 331 25.65 -11.04 -9.42
CA VAL A 331 24.17 -11.13 -9.41
C VAL A 331 23.76 -12.42 -10.10
N PRO A 332 23.29 -13.44 -9.38
CA PRO A 332 22.67 -14.60 -10.02
C PRO A 332 21.43 -14.16 -10.78
N SER A 333 21.35 -14.57 -12.04
CA SER A 333 20.15 -14.47 -12.86
C SER A 333 19.38 -15.79 -12.78
N ILE A 334 18.10 -15.71 -12.47
CA ILE A 334 17.20 -16.84 -12.24
C ILE A 334 16.18 -16.86 -13.38
N GLY A 335 16.11 -17.94 -14.14
CA GLY A 335 15.24 -18.05 -15.33
C GLY A 335 16.03 -18.08 -16.63
N GLY A 336 15.68 -17.21 -17.57
CA GLY A 336 16.20 -17.16 -18.95
C GLY A 336 15.30 -17.85 -19.98
N TRP A 337 15.69 -17.82 -21.26
CA TRP A 337 14.88 -18.32 -22.38
C TRP A 337 14.55 -19.83 -22.28
N GLN A 338 15.53 -20.66 -21.92
CA GLN A 338 15.45 -22.12 -21.91
C GLN A 338 15.64 -22.73 -20.52
N GLY A 339 15.39 -24.04 -20.43
CA GLY A 339 15.62 -24.85 -19.24
C GLY A 339 14.41 -24.92 -18.32
N ASN A 340 14.54 -25.70 -17.24
CA ASN A 340 13.45 -25.93 -16.32
C ASN A 340 13.39 -24.80 -15.29
N LYS A 341 12.47 -23.84 -15.42
CA LYS A 341 12.49 -22.60 -14.62
C LYS A 341 11.81 -22.77 -13.26
N LEU A 342 12.23 -21.99 -12.25
CA LEU A 342 11.64 -22.09 -10.91
C LEU A 342 10.21 -21.55 -10.85
N GLY A 343 9.89 -20.49 -11.61
CA GLY A 343 8.55 -19.89 -11.63
C GLY A 343 7.41 -20.87 -11.89
N PRO A 344 7.46 -21.71 -12.95
CA PRO A 344 6.41 -22.68 -13.24
C PRO A 344 6.50 -23.94 -12.36
N ASN A 345 7.66 -24.28 -11.81
CA ASN A 345 7.86 -25.52 -11.05
C ASN A 345 7.60 -25.39 -9.53
N CYS A 346 7.58 -24.18 -8.99
CA CYS A 346 7.19 -23.93 -7.61
C CYS A 346 5.66 -23.80 -7.50
N SER A 347 5.06 -24.45 -6.50
CA SER A 347 3.60 -24.50 -6.34
C SER A 347 2.97 -23.18 -5.89
N SER A 348 3.70 -22.36 -5.13
CA SER A 348 3.21 -21.09 -4.58
C SER A 348 4.30 -20.01 -4.55
N ALA A 349 3.91 -18.76 -4.25
CA ALA A 349 4.83 -17.64 -4.09
C ALA A 349 5.78 -17.85 -2.90
N GLU A 350 5.31 -18.46 -1.81
CA GLU A 350 6.10 -18.79 -0.62
C GLU A 350 7.14 -19.87 -0.93
N ALA A 351 6.75 -20.91 -1.68
CA ALA A 351 7.68 -21.95 -2.11
C ALA A 351 8.78 -21.37 -3.00
N LEU A 352 8.38 -20.53 -3.99
CA LEU A 352 9.32 -19.85 -4.87
C LEU A 352 10.24 -18.88 -4.13
N ALA A 353 9.69 -18.11 -3.17
CA ALA A 353 10.49 -17.26 -2.29
C ALA A 353 11.51 -18.07 -1.47
N GLY A 354 11.12 -19.26 -1.00
CA GLY A 354 12.01 -20.21 -0.34
C GLY A 354 13.17 -20.64 -1.25
N ALA A 355 12.90 -20.96 -2.51
CA ALA A 355 13.95 -21.29 -3.48
C ALA A 355 14.87 -20.09 -3.76
N TYR A 356 14.33 -18.89 -3.95
CA TYR A 356 15.15 -17.69 -4.10
C TYR A 356 16.00 -17.42 -2.85
N GLN A 357 15.45 -17.62 -1.65
CA GLN A 357 16.17 -17.46 -0.39
C GLN A 357 17.33 -18.44 -0.26
N GLN A 358 17.22 -19.68 -0.75
CA GLN A 358 18.34 -20.62 -0.76
C GLN A 358 19.52 -20.08 -1.57
N VAL A 359 19.26 -19.49 -2.74
CA VAL A 359 20.28 -18.87 -3.60
C VAL A 359 20.91 -17.66 -2.91
N ILE A 360 20.08 -16.80 -2.31
CA ILE A 360 20.52 -15.61 -1.56
C ILE A 360 21.42 -16.00 -0.40
N SER A 361 20.99 -16.97 0.41
CA SER A 361 21.73 -17.42 1.60
C SER A 361 23.01 -18.16 1.25
N ALA A 362 23.04 -18.95 0.16
CA ALA A 362 24.22 -19.69 -0.28
C ALA A 362 25.42 -18.77 -0.56
N TYR A 363 25.15 -17.54 -0.99
CA TYR A 363 26.17 -16.60 -1.44
C TYR A 363 26.18 -15.26 -0.70
N GLY A 364 25.25 -14.98 0.22
CA GLY A 364 25.15 -13.69 0.88
C GLY A 364 24.97 -12.55 -0.12
N LEU A 365 23.97 -12.68 -0.99
CA LEU A 365 23.80 -11.81 -2.15
C LEU A 365 23.33 -10.40 -1.76
N LYS A 366 23.77 -9.41 -2.56
CA LYS A 366 23.30 -8.02 -2.49
C LYS A 366 22.23 -7.71 -3.54
N ALA A 367 22.16 -8.52 -4.58
CA ALA A 367 21.13 -8.41 -5.61
C ALA A 367 20.83 -9.78 -6.21
N ILE A 368 19.60 -9.95 -6.70
CA ILE A 368 19.19 -11.04 -7.58
C ILE A 368 18.55 -10.45 -8.84
N ASP A 369 18.70 -11.17 -9.93
CA ASP A 369 18.02 -10.91 -11.19
C ASP A 369 17.06 -12.07 -11.49
N VAL A 370 15.80 -11.74 -11.76
CA VAL A 370 14.81 -12.70 -12.25
C VAL A 370 14.56 -12.39 -13.71
N ASP A 371 15.09 -13.25 -14.56
CA ASP A 371 15.05 -13.13 -16.01
C ASP A 371 13.86 -13.95 -16.52
N ILE A 372 12.75 -13.24 -16.76
CA ILE A 372 11.45 -13.83 -17.05
C ILE A 372 11.19 -13.79 -18.55
N GLU A 373 11.16 -14.97 -19.15
CA GLU A 373 11.05 -15.13 -20.60
C GLU A 373 10.08 -16.25 -20.99
N ASN A 374 9.71 -16.28 -22.27
CA ASN A 374 8.95 -17.35 -22.91
C ASN A 374 7.52 -17.55 -22.33
N THR A 375 6.78 -18.49 -22.92
CA THR A 375 5.35 -18.75 -22.65
C THR A 375 5.08 -19.38 -21.29
N ASP A 376 6.08 -20.02 -20.67
CA ASP A 376 5.97 -20.71 -19.39
C ASP A 376 6.12 -19.77 -18.19
N GLU A 377 6.73 -18.59 -18.37
CA GLU A 377 6.82 -17.56 -17.32
C GLU A 377 6.30 -16.19 -17.77
N PHE A 378 6.92 -15.58 -18.78
CA PHE A 378 6.62 -14.19 -19.17
C PHE A 378 5.21 -14.04 -19.72
N GLU A 379 4.75 -14.97 -20.56
CA GLU A 379 3.39 -14.92 -21.13
C GLU A 379 2.37 -15.71 -20.30
N ASN A 380 2.65 -15.87 -19.01
CA ASN A 380 1.80 -16.62 -18.09
C ASN A 380 1.43 -15.78 -16.87
N ALA A 381 0.18 -15.31 -16.85
CA ALA A 381 -0.35 -14.47 -15.78
C ALA A 381 -0.22 -15.07 -14.38
N VAL A 382 -0.38 -16.39 -14.23
CA VAL A 382 -0.30 -17.07 -12.93
C VAL A 382 1.14 -17.14 -12.45
N VAL A 383 2.08 -17.38 -13.37
CA VAL A 383 3.50 -17.50 -13.05
C VAL A 383 4.11 -16.11 -12.79
N GLN A 384 3.75 -15.08 -13.57
CA GLN A 384 4.10 -13.70 -13.25
C GLN A 384 3.68 -13.32 -11.81
N ASP A 385 2.43 -13.61 -11.43
CA ASP A 385 1.92 -13.28 -10.09
C ASP A 385 2.66 -14.04 -9.00
N ARG A 386 3.02 -15.31 -9.25
CA ARG A 386 3.84 -16.11 -8.34
C ARG A 386 5.24 -15.52 -8.16
N ILE A 387 5.90 -15.13 -9.25
CA ILE A 387 7.22 -14.48 -9.23
C ILE A 387 7.17 -13.16 -8.47
N LEU A 388 6.18 -12.30 -8.76
CA LEU A 388 6.00 -11.02 -8.08
C LEU A 388 5.68 -11.19 -6.58
N GLY A 389 4.86 -12.19 -6.22
CA GLY A 389 4.61 -12.55 -4.83
C GLY A 389 5.87 -13.05 -4.12
N ALA A 390 6.67 -13.87 -4.80
CA ALA A 390 7.93 -14.38 -4.25
C ALA A 390 8.95 -13.27 -4.01
N LEU A 391 9.12 -12.36 -4.97
CA LEU A 391 10.00 -11.21 -4.86
C LEU A 391 9.59 -10.26 -3.72
N LYS A 392 8.29 -10.09 -3.49
CA LYS A 392 7.77 -9.33 -2.35
C LYS A 392 8.23 -9.94 -1.01
N ILE A 393 8.06 -11.25 -0.85
CA ILE A 393 8.46 -11.98 0.37
C ILE A 393 9.98 -11.90 0.55
N VAL A 394 10.75 -12.14 -0.52
CA VAL A 394 12.22 -12.04 -0.49
C VAL A 394 12.66 -10.65 -0.03
N LYS A 395 12.05 -9.58 -0.54
CA LYS A 395 12.41 -8.21 -0.17
C LYS A 395 12.05 -7.89 1.29
N GLN A 396 10.93 -8.39 1.78
CA GLN A 396 10.56 -8.28 3.20
C GLN A 396 11.57 -8.98 4.11
N ASN A 397 12.07 -10.15 3.70
CA ASN A 397 13.04 -10.93 4.47
C ASN A 397 14.47 -10.38 4.39
N ASN A 398 14.80 -9.61 3.35
CA ASN A 398 16.14 -9.12 3.08
C ASN A 398 16.11 -7.60 2.78
N PRO A 399 15.96 -6.73 3.80
CA PRO A 399 15.72 -5.28 3.62
C PRO A 399 16.86 -4.49 2.93
N GLY A 400 17.98 -5.13 2.60
CA GLY A 400 19.08 -4.54 1.80
C GLY A 400 19.29 -5.17 0.42
N LEU A 401 18.56 -6.24 0.08
CA LEU A 401 18.69 -6.93 -1.20
C LEU A 401 18.03 -6.12 -2.32
N LYS A 402 18.71 -6.04 -3.47
CA LYS A 402 18.15 -5.47 -4.70
C LYS A 402 17.49 -6.53 -5.58
N THR A 403 16.28 -6.24 -6.05
CA THR A 403 15.53 -7.11 -6.97
C THR A 403 15.50 -6.50 -8.37
N ILE A 404 16.01 -7.26 -9.33
CA ILE A 404 16.00 -6.92 -10.74
C ILE A 404 15.03 -7.86 -11.45
N LEU A 405 14.21 -7.31 -12.34
CA LEU A 405 13.27 -8.07 -13.17
C LEU A 405 13.61 -7.81 -14.63
N THR A 406 14.18 -8.80 -15.31
CA THR A 406 14.63 -8.72 -16.70
C THR A 406 13.59 -9.38 -17.62
N PHE A 407 13.18 -8.72 -18.70
CA PHE A 407 12.15 -9.23 -19.61
C PHE A 407 12.26 -8.64 -21.03
N GLY A 408 11.66 -9.33 -22.01
CA GLY A 408 11.62 -8.90 -23.42
C GLY A 408 10.82 -7.62 -23.66
N THR A 409 11.18 -6.87 -24.70
CA THR A 409 10.53 -5.60 -25.07
C THR A 409 10.28 -5.51 -26.57
N SER A 410 9.36 -4.62 -26.97
CA SER A 410 9.31 -4.15 -28.36
C SER A 410 10.31 -3.00 -28.58
N THR A 411 10.47 -2.57 -29.83
CA THR A 411 11.26 -1.37 -30.21
C THR A 411 10.72 -0.05 -29.63
N THR A 412 9.52 -0.08 -29.01
CA THR A 412 8.84 1.10 -28.44
C THR A 412 8.52 0.94 -26.95
N GLY A 413 8.99 -0.13 -26.33
CA GLY A 413 8.83 -0.40 -24.90
C GLY A 413 8.12 -1.72 -24.60
N PRO A 414 7.71 -1.92 -23.33
CA PRO A 414 7.13 -3.17 -22.87
C PRO A 414 5.93 -3.61 -23.73
N THR A 415 5.88 -4.91 -24.04
CA THR A 415 4.72 -5.54 -24.71
C THR A 415 3.50 -5.55 -23.78
N SER A 416 2.36 -6.09 -24.22
CA SER A 416 1.19 -6.29 -23.35
C SER A 416 1.53 -7.10 -22.08
N TRP A 417 2.36 -8.14 -22.21
CA TRP A 417 2.82 -8.95 -21.08
C TRP A 417 3.77 -8.20 -20.15
N GLY A 418 4.67 -7.39 -20.70
CA GLY A 418 5.54 -6.51 -19.89
C GLY A 418 4.75 -5.41 -19.18
N ASN A 419 3.75 -4.83 -19.84
CA ASN A 419 2.85 -3.84 -19.25
C ASN A 419 2.06 -4.44 -18.08
N ARG A 420 1.49 -5.64 -18.25
CA ARG A 420 0.83 -6.38 -17.17
C ARG A 420 1.77 -6.63 -16.00
N LEU A 421 2.99 -7.11 -16.26
CA LEU A 421 3.99 -7.40 -15.23
C LEU A 421 4.28 -6.15 -14.37
N ILE A 422 4.46 -5.00 -15.01
CA ILE A 422 4.71 -3.71 -14.34
C ILE A 422 3.48 -3.26 -13.52
N GLU A 423 2.28 -3.28 -14.10
CA GLU A 423 1.04 -2.90 -13.39
C GLU A 423 0.79 -3.80 -12.18
N GLN A 424 0.97 -5.10 -12.36
CA GLN A 424 0.75 -6.08 -11.32
C GLN A 424 1.78 -5.96 -10.19
N SER A 425 3.04 -5.64 -10.52
CA SER A 425 4.06 -5.39 -9.50
C SER A 425 3.70 -4.20 -8.59
N LYS A 426 3.02 -3.17 -9.13
CA LYS A 426 2.44 -2.08 -8.34
C LYS A 426 1.26 -2.56 -7.51
N ALA A 427 0.30 -3.26 -8.13
CA ALA A 427 -0.91 -3.72 -7.46
C ALA A 427 -0.61 -4.63 -6.26
N LEU A 428 0.41 -5.49 -6.38
CA LEU A 428 0.87 -6.37 -5.31
C LEU A 428 1.79 -5.68 -4.29
N ASN A 429 2.22 -4.45 -4.57
CA ASN A 429 3.25 -3.74 -3.82
C ASN A 429 4.52 -4.60 -3.66
N THR A 430 5.01 -5.15 -4.78
CA THR A 430 6.18 -6.05 -4.80
C THR A 430 7.47 -5.32 -4.46
N GLY A 431 7.57 -4.04 -4.84
CA GLY A 431 8.75 -3.22 -4.58
C GLY A 431 9.96 -3.63 -5.42
N ILE A 432 9.79 -3.81 -6.74
CA ILE A 432 10.92 -4.08 -7.66
C ILE A 432 11.90 -2.89 -7.66
N ASP A 433 13.21 -3.15 -7.53
CA ASP A 433 14.22 -2.08 -7.59
C ASP A 433 14.57 -1.70 -9.03
N VAL A 434 14.69 -2.65 -9.95
CA VAL A 434 15.08 -2.37 -11.34
C VAL A 434 14.27 -3.21 -12.32
N PHE A 435 13.63 -2.56 -13.29
CA PHE A 435 13.03 -3.18 -14.46
C PHE A 435 14.02 -3.12 -15.61
N THR A 436 14.53 -4.27 -16.03
CA THR A 436 15.52 -4.38 -17.10
C THR A 436 14.85 -4.90 -18.37
N ILE A 437 14.97 -4.17 -19.48
CA ILE A 437 14.49 -4.65 -20.77
C ILE A 437 15.60 -5.29 -21.58
N MET A 438 15.23 -6.23 -22.46
CA MET A 438 16.08 -6.86 -23.45
C MET A 438 15.81 -6.32 -24.87
N PRO A 439 16.40 -5.17 -25.26
CA PRO A 439 16.10 -4.52 -26.53
C PRO A 439 16.89 -5.13 -27.69
N PHE A 440 16.64 -6.41 -27.97
CA PHE A 440 17.17 -7.14 -29.12
C PHE A 440 16.16 -8.21 -29.57
N ASP A 441 16.47 -8.92 -30.65
CA ASP A 441 15.58 -9.89 -31.30
C ASP A 441 14.23 -9.33 -31.74
N PHE A 442 14.26 -8.19 -32.43
CA PHE A 442 13.07 -7.52 -32.93
C PHE A 442 12.52 -8.13 -34.23
N GLY A 443 13.23 -9.10 -34.82
CA GLY A 443 12.82 -9.79 -36.04
C GLY A 443 13.20 -9.05 -37.34
N ASN A 444 14.09 -8.05 -37.28
CA ASN A 444 14.49 -7.29 -38.46
C ASN A 444 15.99 -6.92 -38.45
N ALA A 445 16.77 -7.60 -39.29
CA ALA A 445 18.22 -7.39 -39.42
C ALA A 445 18.66 -5.94 -39.74
N SER A 446 17.78 -5.12 -40.33
CA SER A 446 18.07 -3.71 -40.64
C SER A 446 17.72 -2.74 -39.51
N THR A 447 17.41 -3.24 -38.32
CA THR A 447 17.06 -2.41 -37.16
C THR A 447 18.24 -1.54 -36.73
N ASP A 448 17.98 -0.25 -36.54
CA ASP A 448 18.90 0.66 -35.87
C ASP A 448 18.90 0.35 -34.36
N MET A 449 19.89 -0.45 -33.94
CA MET A 449 19.95 -0.94 -32.55
C MET A 449 20.12 0.17 -31.51
N TYR A 450 20.78 1.28 -31.85
CA TYR A 450 20.86 2.41 -30.92
C TYR A 450 19.49 3.09 -30.79
N ALA A 451 18.88 3.47 -31.90
CA ALA A 451 17.60 4.17 -31.88
C ALA A 451 16.48 3.32 -31.26
N SER A 452 16.43 2.03 -31.59
CA SER A 452 15.45 1.10 -31.01
C SER A 452 15.69 0.83 -29.53
N THR A 453 16.93 0.74 -29.06
CA THR A 453 17.23 0.62 -27.62
C THR A 453 16.77 1.86 -26.86
N VAL A 454 17.08 3.06 -27.36
CA VAL A 454 16.64 4.31 -26.72
C VAL A 454 15.12 4.41 -26.73
N SER A 455 14.47 4.16 -27.87
CA SER A 455 13.01 4.19 -28.01
C SER A 455 12.32 3.19 -27.06
N ALA A 456 12.83 1.96 -26.98
CA ALA A 456 12.30 0.96 -26.05
C ALA A 456 12.44 1.39 -24.58
N THR A 457 13.58 1.98 -24.24
CA THR A 457 13.86 2.46 -22.87
C THR A 457 12.98 3.65 -22.49
N GLU A 458 12.75 4.58 -23.41
CA GLU A 458 11.80 5.69 -23.25
C GLU A 458 10.36 5.20 -23.06
N GLY A 459 9.97 4.16 -23.81
CA GLY A 459 8.68 3.49 -23.63
C GLY A 459 8.52 2.87 -22.25
N LEU A 460 9.55 2.18 -21.75
CA LEU A 460 9.58 1.65 -20.39
C LEU A 460 9.45 2.78 -19.36
N LYS A 461 10.20 3.88 -19.51
CA LYS A 461 10.09 5.05 -18.64
C LYS A 461 8.66 5.59 -18.60
N ALA A 462 8.05 5.81 -19.77
CA ALA A 462 6.67 6.29 -19.85
C ALA A 462 5.69 5.33 -19.14
N LYS A 463 5.92 4.02 -19.27
CA LYS A 463 5.12 3.01 -18.59
C LYS A 463 5.29 3.06 -17.06
N LEU A 464 6.52 3.20 -16.57
CA LEU A 464 6.80 3.32 -15.14
C LEU A 464 6.19 4.59 -14.54
N LYS A 465 6.30 5.73 -15.22
CA LYS A 465 5.68 6.99 -14.79
C LYS A 465 4.16 6.87 -14.69
N SER A 466 3.51 6.39 -15.75
CA SER A 466 2.04 6.24 -15.77
C SER A 466 1.56 5.23 -14.73
N THR A 467 2.32 4.16 -14.50
CA THR A 467 1.96 3.14 -13.51
C THR A 467 2.16 3.67 -12.11
N TYR A 468 3.34 4.19 -11.76
CA TYR A 468 3.71 4.50 -10.38
C TYR A 468 3.49 5.96 -9.96
N GLY A 469 3.22 6.88 -10.90
CA GLY A 469 3.14 8.31 -10.62
C GLY A 469 4.52 8.97 -10.41
N TRP A 470 5.58 8.33 -10.89
CA TRP A 470 6.96 8.80 -10.77
C TRP A 470 7.28 9.95 -11.71
N ASP A 471 8.27 10.77 -11.33
CA ASP A 471 8.92 11.71 -12.25
C ASP A 471 9.92 10.98 -13.17
N ASP A 472 10.51 11.71 -14.13
CA ASP A 472 11.46 11.12 -15.08
C ASP A 472 12.72 10.58 -14.39
N ALA A 473 13.32 11.35 -13.48
CA ALA A 473 14.54 10.94 -12.78
C ALA A 473 14.34 9.65 -11.98
N THR A 474 13.20 9.53 -11.29
CA THR A 474 12.81 8.31 -10.58
C THR A 474 12.60 7.16 -11.54
N ALA A 475 11.86 7.36 -12.62
CA ALA A 475 11.63 6.29 -13.59
C ALA A 475 12.96 5.78 -14.18
N TYR A 476 13.89 6.66 -14.58
CA TYR A 476 15.21 6.24 -15.06
C TYR A 476 16.01 5.48 -14.00
N ALA A 477 16.03 5.95 -12.75
CA ALA A 477 16.73 5.28 -11.65
C ALA A 477 16.16 3.88 -11.28
N HIS A 478 15.08 3.46 -11.93
CA HIS A 478 14.47 2.13 -11.84
C HIS A 478 14.59 1.31 -13.15
N ILE A 479 15.34 1.80 -14.13
CA ILE A 479 15.50 1.16 -15.45
C ILE A 479 16.85 0.45 -15.57
N GLY A 480 16.83 -0.69 -16.24
CA GLY A 480 18.01 -1.38 -16.74
C GLY A 480 17.93 -1.67 -18.24
N ILE A 481 19.08 -1.79 -18.88
CA ILE A 481 19.22 -2.30 -20.25
C ILE A 481 20.06 -3.57 -20.21
N SER A 482 19.57 -4.66 -20.79
CA SER A 482 20.32 -5.87 -21.09
C SER A 482 20.36 -6.07 -22.60
N GLY A 483 21.41 -5.62 -23.27
CA GLY A 483 21.54 -5.75 -24.73
C GLY A 483 22.05 -7.13 -25.16
N MET A 484 22.25 -7.33 -26.47
CA MET A 484 23.02 -8.46 -27.01
C MET A 484 24.16 -7.92 -27.87
N ASN A 485 25.40 -8.36 -27.61
CA ASN A 485 26.57 -7.81 -28.29
C ASN A 485 26.75 -8.40 -29.70
N GLY A 486 27.08 -7.57 -30.68
CA GLY A 486 27.24 -8.03 -32.07
C GLY A 486 25.93 -8.54 -32.68
N ILE A 487 25.98 -9.67 -33.38
CA ILE A 487 24.85 -10.23 -34.12
C ILE A 487 23.89 -10.97 -33.16
N SER A 488 22.61 -10.64 -33.21
CA SER A 488 21.53 -11.28 -32.43
C SER A 488 20.93 -12.50 -33.13
N ASP A 489 20.00 -13.18 -32.47
CA ASP A 489 19.33 -14.38 -33.01
C ASP A 489 18.53 -14.04 -34.27
N THR A 490 17.90 -12.86 -34.30
CA THR A 490 17.19 -12.37 -35.49
C THR A 490 18.01 -11.49 -36.43
N GLN A 491 19.34 -11.61 -36.34
CA GLN A 491 20.33 -11.01 -37.25
C GLN A 491 20.45 -9.48 -37.17
N GLU A 492 19.88 -8.82 -36.17
CA GLU A 492 20.27 -7.45 -35.83
C GLU A 492 21.74 -7.38 -35.44
N THR A 493 22.39 -6.25 -35.71
CA THR A 493 23.80 -6.06 -35.34
C THR A 493 23.96 -4.89 -34.39
N THR A 494 24.26 -5.18 -33.12
CA THR A 494 24.72 -4.18 -32.15
C THR A 494 26.22 -3.99 -32.30
N THR A 495 26.65 -2.91 -32.94
CA THR A 495 28.08 -2.60 -33.09
C THR A 495 28.70 -2.07 -31.78
N VAL A 496 30.03 -2.06 -31.72
CA VAL A 496 30.80 -1.41 -30.64
C VAL A 496 30.41 0.08 -30.49
N GLN A 497 30.17 0.76 -31.61
CA GLN A 497 29.75 2.16 -31.59
C GLN A 497 28.33 2.30 -31.02
N ASN A 498 27.38 1.47 -31.44
CA ASN A 498 26.04 1.47 -30.86
C ASN A 498 26.09 1.25 -29.34
N TRP A 499 26.90 0.30 -28.87
CA TRP A 499 27.01 0.02 -27.44
C TRP A 499 27.67 1.17 -26.66
N THR A 500 28.65 1.85 -27.26
CA THR A 500 29.26 3.06 -26.69
C THR A 500 28.22 4.17 -26.53
N ASP A 501 27.39 4.37 -27.55
CA ASP A 501 26.35 5.40 -27.55
C ASP A 501 25.21 5.05 -26.57
N ILE A 502 24.81 3.78 -26.49
CA ILE A 502 23.85 3.28 -25.47
C ILE A 502 24.39 3.55 -24.07
N ARG A 503 25.67 3.26 -23.80
CA ARG A 503 26.30 3.53 -22.50
C ARG A 503 26.32 5.04 -22.19
N ASN A 504 26.69 5.87 -23.15
CA ASN A 504 26.71 7.33 -22.96
C ASN A 504 25.31 7.86 -22.66
N TRP A 505 24.31 7.39 -23.40
CA TRP A 505 22.90 7.72 -23.18
C TRP A 505 22.46 7.29 -21.78
N ALA A 506 22.77 6.04 -21.38
CA ALA A 506 22.45 5.49 -20.07
C ALA A 506 23.01 6.36 -18.93
N ASN A 507 24.29 6.76 -19.03
CA ASN A 507 24.94 7.65 -18.06
C ASN A 507 24.29 9.04 -18.00
N SER A 508 23.87 9.59 -19.15
CA SER A 508 23.25 10.92 -19.20
C SER A 508 21.83 10.94 -18.60
N HIS A 509 21.17 9.78 -18.52
CA HIS A 509 19.82 9.63 -17.98
C HIS A 509 19.79 9.03 -16.58
N HIS A 510 20.95 8.67 -16.01
CA HIS A 510 21.06 8.16 -14.65
C HIS A 510 20.29 6.85 -14.41
N ILE A 511 20.35 5.92 -15.37
CA ILE A 511 19.68 4.62 -15.23
C ILE A 511 20.39 3.73 -14.18
N ALA A 512 19.74 2.68 -13.70
CA ALA A 512 20.28 1.84 -12.63
C ALA A 512 21.24 0.75 -13.12
N ARG A 513 21.02 0.20 -14.33
CA ARG A 513 21.72 -1.00 -14.77
C ARG A 513 22.04 -1.00 -16.26
N LEU A 514 23.25 -1.45 -16.59
CA LEU A 514 23.68 -1.77 -17.94
C LEU A 514 24.35 -3.14 -17.96
N ALA A 515 23.79 -4.05 -18.75
CA ALA A 515 24.25 -5.41 -18.94
C ALA A 515 24.14 -5.79 -20.42
N PHE A 516 24.75 -6.90 -20.81
CA PHE A 516 24.51 -7.49 -22.11
C PHE A 516 24.74 -9.00 -22.09
N TRP A 517 24.10 -9.69 -23.02
CA TRP A 517 24.35 -11.07 -23.40
C TRP A 517 25.38 -11.12 -24.54
N SER A 518 26.59 -11.63 -24.36
CA SER A 518 27.21 -12.02 -23.09
C SER A 518 28.73 -11.89 -23.16
N VAL A 519 29.39 -11.94 -21.99
CA VAL A 519 30.86 -11.98 -21.89
C VAL A 519 31.41 -13.17 -22.65
N ASN A 520 30.70 -14.29 -22.73
CA ASN A 520 31.09 -15.48 -23.51
C ASN A 520 31.27 -15.20 -25.01
N ARG A 521 30.64 -14.14 -25.51
CA ARG A 521 30.66 -13.74 -26.93
C ARG A 521 31.55 -12.54 -27.20
N ASP A 522 32.10 -11.89 -26.17
CA ASP A 522 32.75 -10.58 -26.29
C ASP A 522 34.18 -10.66 -26.83
N ARG A 523 34.29 -11.07 -28.09
CA ARG A 523 35.53 -11.14 -28.89
C ARG A 523 35.21 -11.19 -30.38
N GLY A 524 36.21 -10.83 -31.19
CA GLY A 524 36.08 -10.82 -32.65
C GLY A 524 35.78 -12.20 -33.23
N CYS A 525 35.00 -12.25 -34.31
CA CYS A 525 34.64 -13.51 -34.95
C CYS A 525 35.23 -13.66 -36.37
N PRO A 526 36.30 -14.46 -36.55
CA PRO A 526 36.79 -14.81 -37.88
C PRO A 526 35.68 -15.50 -38.70
N GLY A 527 35.31 -14.92 -39.84
CA GLY A 527 34.22 -15.42 -40.70
C GLY A 527 32.84 -14.82 -40.42
N GLY A 528 32.66 -14.08 -39.32
CA GLY A 528 31.41 -13.41 -38.95
C GLY A 528 30.23 -14.35 -38.65
N GLY A 529 29.03 -13.78 -38.59
CA GLY A 529 27.77 -14.51 -38.38
C GLY A 529 27.40 -14.75 -36.91
N LEU A 530 26.16 -15.17 -36.68
CA LEU A 530 25.66 -15.52 -35.34
C LEU A 530 26.41 -16.74 -34.78
N GLN A 531 26.97 -16.58 -33.59
CA GLN A 531 27.78 -17.58 -32.91
C GLN A 531 27.67 -17.42 -31.39
N GLU A 532 27.83 -18.52 -30.68
CA GLU A 532 27.79 -18.58 -29.21
C GLU A 532 29.15 -18.30 -28.54
N THR A 533 30.22 -18.25 -29.33
CA THR A 533 31.62 -18.15 -28.84
C THR A 533 32.32 -16.85 -29.24
N CYS A 534 31.64 -15.97 -29.98
CA CYS A 534 32.12 -14.68 -30.46
C CYS A 534 30.90 -13.80 -30.81
N SER A 535 31.11 -12.51 -31.05
CA SER A 535 30.00 -11.57 -31.27
C SER A 535 29.51 -11.53 -32.72
N GLY A 536 30.16 -12.25 -33.63
CA GLY A 536 29.86 -12.20 -35.06
C GLY A 536 30.35 -10.95 -35.79
N ILE A 537 31.00 -10.01 -35.09
CA ILE A 537 31.56 -8.79 -35.66
C ILE A 537 33.07 -8.67 -35.39
N ALA A 538 33.72 -7.72 -36.08
CA ALA A 538 35.09 -7.34 -35.77
C ALA A 538 35.13 -6.46 -34.51
N GLN A 539 35.93 -6.85 -33.52
CA GLN A 539 36.13 -6.12 -32.27
C GLN A 539 37.41 -6.62 -31.58
N SER A 540 37.89 -5.89 -30.57
CA SER A 540 38.89 -6.41 -29.63
C SER A 540 38.24 -7.35 -28.60
N ASP A 541 39.06 -8.19 -27.97
CA ASP A 541 38.63 -8.99 -26.83
C ASP A 541 38.13 -8.09 -25.70
N TRP A 542 36.97 -8.45 -25.14
CA TRP A 542 36.31 -7.78 -24.02
C TRP A 542 35.92 -6.31 -24.28
N GLN A 543 35.75 -5.92 -25.54
CA GLN A 543 35.49 -4.53 -25.89
C GLN A 543 34.11 -4.05 -25.41
N PHE A 544 33.07 -4.88 -25.50
CA PHE A 544 31.75 -4.51 -24.98
C PHE A 544 31.78 -4.44 -23.45
N THR A 545 32.48 -5.35 -22.79
CA THR A 545 32.70 -5.33 -21.35
C THR A 545 33.41 -4.05 -20.94
N SER A 546 34.50 -3.68 -21.62
CA SER A 546 35.25 -2.44 -21.35
C SER A 546 34.43 -1.17 -21.55
N ILE A 547 33.51 -1.16 -22.51
CA ILE A 547 32.55 -0.05 -22.67
C ILE A 547 31.58 -0.03 -21.48
N THR A 548 31.02 -1.19 -21.12
CA THR A 548 30.08 -1.33 -20.00
C THR A 548 30.70 -0.92 -18.66
N THR A 549 32.01 -1.13 -18.42
CA THR A 549 32.66 -0.68 -17.18
C THR A 549 32.78 0.84 -17.07
N GLY A 550 32.64 1.56 -18.18
CA GLY A 550 32.51 3.02 -18.20
C GLY A 550 31.10 3.53 -17.83
N PHE A 551 30.16 2.64 -17.49
CA PHE A 551 28.85 3.01 -16.99
C PHE A 551 28.95 3.55 -15.55
N THR A 552 28.41 4.73 -15.32
CA THR A 552 28.53 5.47 -14.06
C THR A 552 27.19 5.65 -13.36
N GLY A 553 26.11 5.03 -13.85
CA GLY A 553 24.74 5.31 -13.42
C GLY A 553 24.33 6.67 -13.89
#